data_AF-A0A365Z9X0-F1
#
_entry.id   AF-A0A365Z9X0-F1
#
_cell.length_a   1.000
_cell.length_b   1.000
_cell.length_c   1.000
_cell.angle_alpha   90.00
_cell.angle_beta   90.00
_cell.angle_gamma   90.00
#
_symmetry.space_group_name_H-M   'P 1'
#
loop_
_entity.id
_entity.type
_entity.pdbx_description
1 polymer ?
#
loop_
_entity_poly.entity_id
_entity_poly.type
_entity_poly.pdbx_seq_one_letter_code
_entity_poly.pdbx_strand_id
1 'polypeptide(L)'
;MAQGGLARGKGTAAVRGAWVVFEDEASQSLRPPRARTWGRRGHTPVVRVRGRGSGRISMAGMSCYRTGQRSRLIYRSRLHRGRRGEPKGFTWRDYRDLIVRARIQLGGPVVLVWDNLAAHKMPQLKAFFEASADWLTVFYLPSYAPDLTARGHLVTG
;
A
#
# COMPACT_ATOMS: atom_id res chain seq x y z
N MET A 1 44.89 4.89 7.57
CA MET A 1 44.64 3.77 8.51
C MET A 1 43.70 4.27 9.61
N ALA A 2 42.41 3.95 9.50
CA ALA A 2 41.44 4.00 10.60
C ALA A 2 40.27 3.11 10.19
N GLN A 3 40.34 1.85 10.62
CA GLN A 3 39.26 0.85 10.49
C GLN A 3 38.20 1.16 11.53
N GLY A 4 37.00 1.51 11.09
CA GLY A 4 35.79 1.52 11.92
C GLY A 4 34.89 0.38 11.45
N GLY A 5 35.01 -0.78 12.10
CA GLY A 5 34.22 -1.97 11.78
C GLY A 5 32.74 -1.77 12.10
N LEU A 6 31.89 -1.81 11.07
CA LEU A 6 30.45 -1.96 11.23
C LEU A 6 30.11 -3.46 11.29
N ALA A 7 29.35 -3.81 12.31
CA ALA A 7 29.01 -5.16 12.72
C ALA A 7 28.52 -6.05 11.56
N ARG A 8 29.16 -7.22 11.42
CA ARG A 8 28.70 -8.32 10.57
C ARG A 8 27.48 -8.98 11.22
N GLY A 9 26.33 -8.33 11.11
CA GLY A 9 25.05 -8.89 11.55
C GLY A 9 24.69 -10.11 10.71
N LYS A 10 24.38 -11.23 11.35
CA LYS A 10 23.97 -12.50 10.73
C LYS A 10 22.59 -12.45 10.02
N GLY A 11 22.11 -11.26 9.65
CA GLY A 11 20.78 -11.02 9.06
C GLY A 11 20.75 -10.81 7.54
N THR A 12 21.90 -10.72 6.85
CA THR A 12 21.93 -10.33 5.42
C THR A 12 22.03 -11.51 4.45
N ALA A 13 22.24 -12.74 4.93
CA ALA A 13 22.41 -13.91 4.06
C ALA A 13 21.11 -14.29 3.31
N ALA A 14 19.93 -14.06 3.92
CA ALA A 14 18.61 -14.28 3.29
C ALA A 14 18.31 -13.32 2.12
N VAL A 15 19.10 -12.26 1.95
CA VAL A 15 18.83 -11.19 0.96
C VAL A 15 19.43 -11.49 -0.42
N ARG A 16 20.30 -12.51 -0.53
CA ARG A 16 20.87 -12.92 -1.83
C ARG A 16 19.82 -13.70 -2.63
N GLY A 17 19.06 -12.99 -3.47
CA GLY A 17 18.07 -13.58 -4.37
C GLY A 17 16.62 -13.46 -3.91
N ALA A 18 16.33 -12.70 -2.86
CA ALA A 18 14.96 -12.37 -2.48
C ALA A 18 14.39 -11.23 -3.34
N TRP A 19 13.06 -11.19 -3.45
CA TRP A 19 12.33 -10.05 -3.96
C TRP A 19 12.07 -9.07 -2.82
N VAL A 20 12.45 -7.81 -3.01
CA VAL A 20 12.05 -6.71 -2.13
C VAL A 20 10.71 -6.19 -2.63
N VAL A 21 9.71 -6.21 -1.76
CA VAL A 21 8.33 -5.88 -2.10
C VAL A 21 7.85 -4.78 -1.17
N PHE A 22 7.48 -3.63 -1.74
CA PHE A 22 6.85 -2.54 -1.00
C PHE A 22 5.34 -2.62 -1.17
N GLU A 23 4.61 -2.66 -0.06
CA GLU A 23 3.14 -2.64 -0.06
C GLU A 23 2.62 -1.25 0.33
N ASP A 24 1.59 -0.78 -0.38
CA ASP A 24 0.89 0.47 -0.10
C ASP A 24 -0.57 0.40 -0.57
N GLU A 25 -1.40 1.24 0.03
CA GLU A 25 -2.82 1.34 -0.24
C GLU A 25 -3.24 2.69 -0.79
N ALA A 26 -3.99 2.65 -1.88
CA ALA A 26 -4.65 3.82 -2.45
C ALA A 26 -6.17 3.64 -2.41
N SER A 27 -6.91 4.73 -2.22
CA SER A 27 -8.37 4.69 -2.23
C SER A 27 -8.96 5.92 -2.87
N GLN A 28 -9.94 5.71 -3.74
CA GLN A 28 -10.64 6.77 -4.47
C GLN A 28 -12.14 6.68 -4.19
N SER A 29 -12.73 7.79 -3.75
CA SER A 29 -14.19 7.89 -3.69
C SER A 29 -14.76 7.89 -5.11
N LEU A 30 -15.84 7.14 -5.32
CA LEU A 30 -16.63 7.17 -6.56
C LEU A 30 -17.65 8.32 -6.56
N ARG A 31 -17.53 9.27 -5.63
CA ARG A 31 -18.23 10.55 -5.76
C ARG A 31 -17.70 11.22 -7.02
N PRO A 32 -18.58 11.68 -7.92
CA PRO A 32 -18.14 12.50 -9.05
C PRO A 32 -17.27 13.63 -8.51
N PRO A 33 -15.99 13.71 -8.91
CA PRO A 33 -15.12 14.77 -8.44
C PRO A 33 -15.65 16.10 -8.95
N ARG A 34 -15.38 17.18 -8.20
CA ARG A 34 -15.60 18.53 -8.74
C ARG A 34 -14.60 18.72 -9.87
N ALA A 35 -15.09 18.77 -11.11
CA ALA A 35 -14.26 18.86 -12.30
C ALA A 35 -14.67 20.06 -13.17
N ARG A 36 -13.75 20.49 -14.05
CA ARG A 36 -14.09 21.44 -15.12
C ARG A 36 -14.86 20.70 -16.21
N THR A 37 -15.90 21.34 -16.73
CA THR A 37 -16.67 20.85 -17.87
C THR A 37 -16.92 22.00 -18.85
N TRP A 38 -17.27 21.66 -20.08
CA TRP A 38 -17.66 22.65 -21.08
C TRP A 38 -19.10 23.10 -20.85
N GLY A 39 -19.33 24.41 -20.98
CA GLY A 39 -20.64 25.03 -20.93
C GLY A 39 -20.80 26.00 -22.09
N ARG A 40 -22.04 26.37 -22.41
CA ARG A 40 -22.29 27.45 -23.38
C ARG A 40 -21.66 28.74 -22.84
N ARG A 41 -21.09 29.56 -23.73
CA ARG A 41 -20.54 30.87 -23.36
C ARG A 41 -21.60 31.69 -22.62
N GLY A 42 -21.23 32.29 -21.49
CA GLY A 42 -22.14 33.05 -20.62
C GLY A 42 -23.08 32.20 -19.74
N HIS A 43 -23.02 30.86 -19.80
CA HIS A 43 -23.90 29.99 -19.03
C HIS A 43 -23.08 29.05 -18.14
N THR A 44 -23.25 29.18 -16.82
CA THR A 44 -22.63 28.26 -15.85
C THR A 44 -23.24 26.86 -16.00
N PRO A 45 -22.45 25.83 -16.36
CA PRO A 45 -22.97 24.48 -16.47
C PRO A 45 -23.32 23.92 -15.08
N VAL A 46 -24.56 23.47 -14.91
CA VAL A 46 -25.03 22.81 -13.68
C VAL A 46 -25.10 21.31 -13.91
N VAL A 47 -24.19 20.56 -13.30
CA VAL A 47 -24.18 19.09 -13.34
C VAL A 47 -24.79 18.56 -12.05
N ARG A 48 -25.98 17.95 -12.14
CA ARG A 48 -26.65 17.32 -11.00
C ARG A 48 -26.11 15.89 -10.83
N VAL A 49 -25.59 15.59 -9.64
CA VAL A 49 -25.10 14.26 -9.28
C VAL A 49 -25.80 13.75 -8.03
N ARG A 50 -25.93 12.42 -7.88
CA ARG A 50 -26.37 11.84 -6.61
C ARG A 50 -25.25 11.95 -5.58
N GLY A 51 -25.46 12.74 -4.51
CA GLY A 51 -24.50 12.89 -3.42
C GLY A 51 -24.45 11.72 -2.41
N ARG A 52 -25.41 10.78 -2.49
CA ARG A 52 -25.56 9.63 -1.58
C ARG A 52 -25.23 8.31 -2.30
N GLY A 53 -24.51 7.40 -1.65
CA GLY A 53 -24.26 6.04 -2.14
C GLY A 53 -23.13 5.90 -3.19
N SER A 54 -22.36 6.96 -3.39
CA SER A 54 -21.12 6.92 -4.15
C SER A 54 -20.11 6.01 -3.43
N GLY A 55 -19.91 4.81 -3.93
CA GLY A 55 -18.98 3.84 -3.36
C GLY A 55 -17.54 4.36 -3.25
N ARG A 56 -16.63 3.48 -2.87
CA ARG A 56 -15.18 3.74 -2.88
C ARG A 56 -14.50 2.57 -3.55
N ILE A 57 -13.52 2.83 -4.40
CA ILE A 57 -12.59 1.80 -4.83
C ILE A 57 -11.31 1.94 -4.03
N SER A 58 -10.86 0.84 -3.44
CA SER A 58 -9.60 0.74 -2.71
C SER A 58 -8.69 -0.21 -3.49
N MET A 59 -7.39 0.04 -3.50
CA MET A 59 -6.38 -0.80 -4.13
C MET A 59 -5.23 -1.00 -3.14
N ALA A 60 -4.84 -2.25 -2.93
CA ALA A 60 -3.59 -2.62 -2.28
C ALA A 60 -2.62 -3.05 -3.37
N GLY A 61 -1.44 -2.44 -3.39
CA GLY A 61 -0.46 -2.61 -4.46
C GLY A 61 0.89 -3.02 -3.90
N MET A 62 1.60 -3.88 -4.62
CA MET A 62 2.94 -4.34 -4.30
C MET A 62 3.89 -4.01 -5.45
N SER A 63 4.86 -3.15 -5.17
CA SER A 63 5.97 -2.87 -6.08
C SER A 63 7.13 -3.80 -5.77
N CYS A 64 7.42 -4.71 -6.71
CA CYS A 64 8.33 -5.84 -6.51
C CYS A 64 9.64 -5.62 -7.29
N TYR A 65 10.77 -5.72 -6.59
CA TYR A 65 12.10 -5.49 -7.13
C TYR A 65 13.06 -6.64 -6.79
N ARG A 66 13.91 -7.00 -7.75
CA ARG A 66 15.04 -7.91 -7.53
C ARG A 66 16.12 -7.56 -8.54
N THR A 67 17.36 -7.46 -8.08
CA THR A 67 18.50 -7.12 -8.95
C THR A 67 18.60 -8.10 -10.12
N GLY A 68 18.76 -7.56 -11.34
CA GLY A 68 18.82 -8.36 -12.56
C GLY A 68 17.49 -8.94 -13.03
N GLN A 69 16.35 -8.52 -12.44
CA GLN A 69 15.01 -8.90 -12.87
C GLN A 69 14.18 -7.65 -13.17
N ARG A 70 13.22 -7.78 -14.08
CA ARG A 70 12.25 -6.70 -14.36
C ARG A 70 11.37 -6.48 -13.13
N SER A 71 11.15 -5.21 -12.77
CA SER A 71 10.20 -4.84 -11.72
C SER A 71 8.77 -5.28 -12.09
N ARG A 72 7.95 -5.55 -11.07
CA ARG A 72 6.56 -5.99 -11.24
C ARG A 72 5.65 -5.24 -10.29
N LEU A 73 4.44 -4.95 -10.75
CA LEU A 73 3.36 -4.42 -9.93
C LEU A 73 2.28 -5.49 -9.80
N ILE A 74 2.00 -5.91 -8.57
CA ILE A 74 0.94 -6.87 -8.26
C ILE A 74 -0.05 -6.18 -7.35
N TYR A 75 -1.33 -6.14 -7.73
CA TYR A 75 -2.32 -5.38 -6.98
C TYR A 75 -3.65 -6.14 -6.84
N ARG A 76 -4.44 -5.71 -5.86
CA ARG A 76 -5.82 -6.13 -5.67
C ARG A 76 -6.70 -4.90 -5.49
N SER A 77 -7.79 -4.82 -6.24
CA SER A 77 -8.80 -3.78 -6.08
C SER A 77 -10.01 -4.31 -5.31
N ARG A 78 -10.63 -3.47 -4.49
CA ARG A 78 -11.88 -3.74 -3.79
C ARG A 78 -12.86 -2.58 -4.00
N LEU A 79 -14.05 -2.92 -4.49
CA LEU A 79 -15.14 -1.97 -4.63
C LEU A 79 -16.03 -2.03 -3.39
N HIS A 80 -16.13 -0.92 -2.68
CA HIS A 80 -17.02 -0.71 -1.54
C HIS A 80 -18.29 0.01 -1.99
N ARG A 81 -19.46 -0.58 -1.73
CA ARG A 81 -20.76 -0.01 -2.13
C ARG A 81 -21.51 0.67 -0.98
N GLY A 82 -20.99 0.59 0.24
CA GLY A 82 -21.62 1.14 1.44
C GLY A 82 -22.79 0.27 1.94
N ARG A 83 -22.76 -1.03 1.69
CA ARG A 83 -23.80 -1.97 2.14
C ARG A 83 -23.66 -2.24 3.64
N ARG A 84 -24.77 -2.51 4.33
CA ARG A 84 -24.75 -2.90 5.75
C ARG A 84 -23.91 -4.18 5.91
N GLY A 85 -22.94 -4.17 6.82
CA GLY A 85 -22.04 -5.31 7.06
C GLY A 85 -20.86 -5.41 6.08
N GLU A 86 -20.74 -4.50 5.10
CA GLU A 86 -19.58 -4.48 4.22
C GLU A 86 -18.34 -3.99 4.98
N PRO A 87 -17.19 -4.69 4.87
CA PRO A 87 -15.95 -4.23 5.48
C PRO A 87 -15.57 -2.83 5.00
N LYS A 88 -15.14 -1.98 5.94
CA LYS A 88 -14.76 -0.60 5.67
C LYS A 88 -13.42 -0.46 4.93
N GLY A 89 -12.70 -1.55 4.65
CA GLY A 89 -11.41 -1.56 3.96
C GLY A 89 -10.98 -2.98 3.59
N PHE A 90 -9.69 -3.18 3.35
CA PHE A 90 -9.13 -4.51 3.21
C PHE A 90 -9.21 -5.29 4.53
N THR A 91 -9.40 -6.61 4.40
CA THR A 91 -9.42 -7.55 5.52
C THR A 91 -8.10 -8.30 5.55
N TRP A 92 -7.77 -8.94 6.68
CA TRP A 92 -6.57 -9.77 6.79
C TRP A 92 -6.45 -10.82 5.66
N ARG A 93 -7.58 -11.37 5.19
CA ARG A 93 -7.62 -12.34 4.08
C ARG A 93 -7.20 -11.70 2.77
N ASP A 94 -7.59 -10.45 2.54
CA ASP A 94 -7.27 -9.76 1.30
C ASP A 94 -5.75 -9.57 1.17
N TYR A 95 -5.09 -9.14 2.26
CA TYR A 95 -3.63 -9.01 2.29
C TYR A 95 -2.92 -10.36 2.20
N ARG A 96 -3.38 -11.36 2.97
CA ARG A 96 -2.81 -12.72 2.90
C ARG A 96 -2.81 -13.22 1.46
N ASP A 97 -3.97 -13.18 0.81
CA ASP A 97 -4.13 -13.64 -0.56
C ASP A 97 -3.27 -12.83 -1.55
N LEU A 98 -3.13 -11.51 -1.32
CA LEU A 98 -2.25 -10.66 -2.13
C LEU A 98 -0.79 -11.10 -1.99
N ILE A 99 -0.30 -11.30 -0.77
CA ILE A 99 1.08 -11.76 -0.50
C ILE A 99 1.33 -13.15 -1.09
N VAL A 100 0.37 -14.08 -0.92
CA VAL A 100 0.45 -15.41 -1.53
C VAL A 100 0.51 -15.33 -3.05
N ARG A 101 -0.32 -14.47 -3.67
CA ARG A 101 -0.26 -14.22 -5.12
C ARG A 101 1.09 -13.65 -5.54
N ALA A 102 1.68 -12.74 -4.75
CA ALA A 102 3.03 -12.24 -4.98
C ALA A 102 4.03 -13.39 -5.00
N ARG A 103 4.03 -14.22 -3.95
CA ARG A 103 4.94 -15.37 -3.83
C ARG A 103 4.86 -16.29 -5.05
N ILE A 104 3.64 -16.65 -5.47
CA ILE A 104 3.42 -17.52 -6.64
C ILE A 104 3.99 -16.88 -7.91
N GLN A 105 3.70 -15.60 -8.16
CA GLN A 105 4.15 -14.92 -9.39
C GLN A 105 5.65 -14.63 -9.41
N LEU A 106 6.25 -14.39 -8.24
CA LEU A 106 7.66 -14.02 -8.10
C LEU A 106 8.59 -15.24 -8.00
N GLY A 107 8.05 -16.41 -7.61
CA GLY A 107 8.77 -17.70 -7.62
C GLY A 107 10.00 -17.75 -6.70
N GLY A 108 10.05 -16.92 -5.66
CA GLY A 108 11.23 -16.78 -4.80
C GLY A 108 10.91 -16.15 -3.45
N PRO A 109 11.87 -16.14 -2.51
CA PRO A 109 11.68 -15.57 -1.17
C PRO A 109 11.32 -14.09 -1.27
N VAL A 110 10.46 -13.63 -0.35
CA VAL A 110 9.91 -12.29 -0.35
C VAL A 110 10.34 -11.58 0.93
N VAL A 111 10.97 -10.42 0.75
CA VAL A 111 11.18 -9.42 1.79
C VAL A 111 10.09 -8.37 1.61
N LEU A 112 9.07 -8.41 2.45
CA LEU A 112 7.95 -7.50 2.45
C LEU A 112 8.27 -6.30 3.34
N VAL A 113 8.26 -5.11 2.75
CA VAL A 113 8.36 -3.82 3.44
C VAL A 113 6.96 -3.24 3.53
N TRP A 114 6.46 -3.09 4.75
CA TRP A 114 5.08 -2.75 5.04
C TRP A 114 5.03 -1.48 5.91
N ASP A 115 4.08 -0.58 5.67
CA ASP A 115 3.80 0.50 6.61
C ASP A 115 3.28 -0.02 7.98
N ASN A 116 3.42 0.78 9.03
CA ASN A 116 3.05 0.40 10.40
C ASN A 116 1.62 0.84 10.78
N LEU A 117 0.70 0.92 9.81
CA LEU A 117 -0.68 1.30 10.10
C LEU A 117 -1.35 0.25 11.01
N ALA A 118 -2.18 0.69 11.97
CA ALA A 118 -2.81 -0.20 12.96
C ALA A 118 -3.65 -1.32 12.32
N ALA A 119 -4.18 -1.09 11.12
CA ALA A 119 -4.89 -2.10 10.33
C ALA A 119 -4.01 -3.32 9.97
N HIS A 120 -2.69 -3.16 9.93
CA HIS A 120 -1.75 -4.22 9.57
C HIS A 120 -1.33 -5.10 10.75
N LYS A 121 -1.81 -4.81 11.97
CA LYS A 121 -1.50 -5.57 13.21
C LYS A 121 -2.59 -6.58 13.60
N MET A 122 -3.36 -7.06 12.63
CA MET A 122 -4.38 -8.09 12.88
C MET A 122 -3.71 -9.40 13.33
N PRO A 123 -4.15 -10.05 14.44
CA PRO A 123 -3.55 -11.29 14.92
C PRO A 123 -3.47 -12.40 13.87
N GLN A 124 -4.44 -12.45 12.96
CA GLN A 124 -4.47 -13.41 11.86
C GLN A 124 -3.34 -13.18 10.84
N LEU A 125 -2.96 -11.93 10.59
CA LEU A 125 -1.81 -11.62 9.72
C LEU A 125 -0.49 -11.98 10.41
N LYS A 126 -0.38 -11.70 11.71
CA LYS A 126 0.80 -12.10 12.49
C LYS A 126 1.00 -13.61 12.45
N ALA A 127 -0.05 -14.39 12.73
CA ALA A 127 0.00 -15.84 12.66
C ALA A 127 0.35 -16.34 11.25
N PHE A 128 -0.14 -15.68 10.21
CA PHE A 128 0.23 -15.98 8.83
C PHE A 128 1.72 -15.71 8.54
N PHE A 129 2.28 -14.60 9.03
CA PHE A 129 3.71 -14.30 8.85
C PHE A 129 4.59 -15.30 9.59
N GLU A 130 4.24 -15.65 10.82
CA GLU A 130 4.95 -16.67 11.60
C GLU A 130 4.93 -18.02 10.89
N ALA A 131 3.76 -18.42 10.36
CA ALA A 131 3.61 -19.67 9.60
C ALA A 131 4.32 -19.65 8.22
N SER A 132 4.72 -18.48 7.73
CA SER A 132 5.35 -18.29 6.41
C SER A 132 6.82 -17.89 6.50
N ALA A 133 7.43 -17.99 7.69
CA ALA A 133 8.77 -17.47 7.98
C ALA A 133 9.89 -18.14 7.16
N ASP A 134 9.64 -19.31 6.57
CA ASP A 134 10.56 -20.02 5.67
C ASP A 134 10.75 -19.30 4.32
N TRP A 135 9.79 -18.45 3.91
CA TRP A 135 9.84 -17.75 2.62
C TRP A 135 9.48 -16.27 2.66
N LEU A 136 8.89 -15.79 3.75
CA LEU A 136 8.45 -14.41 3.93
C LEU A 136 9.21 -13.78 5.10
N THR A 137 9.91 -12.68 4.82
CA THR A 137 10.48 -11.80 5.85
C THR A 137 9.74 -10.47 5.82
N VAL A 138 9.21 -10.01 6.95
CA VAL A 138 8.43 -8.77 7.02
C VAL A 138 9.20 -7.71 7.80
N PHE A 139 9.35 -6.52 7.22
CA PHE A 139 9.89 -5.32 7.86
C PHE A 139 8.83 -4.23 7.89
N TYR A 140 8.62 -3.63 9.05
CA TYR A 140 7.73 -2.48 9.19
C TYR A 140 8.52 -1.18 9.02
N LEU A 141 8.00 -0.25 8.23
CA LEU A 141 8.49 1.12 8.20
C LEU A 141 8.17 1.81 9.54
N PRO A 142 9.02 2.72 10.01
CA PRO A 142 8.69 3.54 11.17
C PRO A 142 7.37 4.28 10.92
N SER A 143 6.54 4.37 11.96
CA SER A 143 5.32 5.19 11.91
C SER A 143 5.70 6.63 11.58
N TYR A 144 5.14 7.17 10.50
CA TYR A 144 5.28 8.53 9.96
C TYR A 144 6.07 9.51 10.85
N ALA A 145 7.19 10.03 10.34
CA ALA A 145 7.96 11.12 10.94
C ALA A 145 7.47 12.48 10.40
N PRO A 146 6.57 13.19 11.10
CA PRO A 146 6.00 14.46 10.62
C PRO A 146 7.03 15.58 10.45
N ASP A 147 8.22 15.47 11.06
CA ASP A 147 9.22 16.54 11.16
C ASP A 147 9.98 16.84 9.86
N LEU A 148 9.73 16.10 8.78
CA LEU A 148 10.35 16.33 7.45
C LEU A 148 9.39 16.98 6.43
N THR A 149 8.20 17.41 6.86
CA THR A 149 7.26 18.14 5.98
C THR A 149 7.36 19.63 6.28
N ALA A 150 8.08 20.39 5.45
CA ALA A 150 8.04 21.85 5.50
C ALA A 150 6.61 22.32 5.20
N ARG A 151 5.84 22.66 6.25
CA ARG A 151 4.56 23.36 6.08
C ARG A 151 4.89 24.80 5.73
N GLY A 152 4.79 25.13 4.44
CA GLY A 152 4.79 26.51 3.99
C GLY A 152 3.61 27.26 4.61
N HIS A 153 3.91 28.19 5.51
CA HIS A 153 2.99 29.23 5.92
C HIS A 153 2.75 30.16 4.72
N LEU A 154 1.54 30.15 4.17
CA LEU A 154 1.06 31.28 3.38
C LEU A 154 0.22 32.15 4.31
N VAL A 155 0.84 33.25 4.75
CA VAL A 155 0.15 34.43 5.26
C VAL A 155 -0.51 35.08 4.06
N THR A 156 -1.84 35.13 4.04
CA THR A 156 -2.59 36.03 3.16
C THR A 156 -2.61 37.41 3.78
N GLY A 157 -2.06 38.39 3.06
CA GLY A 157 -2.41 39.81 3.23
C GLY A 157 -3.78 40.12 2.65
#